data_AF-A0A6G0VY35-F1
#
_entry.id   AF-A0A6G0VY35-F1
#
_cell.length_a   1.000
_cell.length_b   1.000
_cell.length_c   1.000
_cell.angle_alpha   90.00
_cell.angle_beta   90.00
_cell.angle_gamma   90.00
#
_symmetry.space_group_name_H-M   'P 1'
#
loop_
_entity.id
_entity.type
_entity.pdbx_description
1 polymer ?
#
loop_
_entity_poly.entity_id
_entity_poly.type
_entity_poly.pdbx_seq_one_letter_code
_entity_poly.pdbx_strand_id
1 'polypeptide(L)'
;VRLQISYARPVIILGPLKDKINDDLISEYPERFSSCVPHTTREIRPDEVDGRDYHFVKSREQMDLDIQNHLFIEAGQFNGNLYGTSVSSVRHVAESGKHCILDVSGNAIKRLQVAGLHSIAIFFKPKSVEALMEMCKRMSEAEARKHVERAAKIEQEFGDQFTGIVQGDTYEEVYDNVKAMIEKNSGRHIWVSSKEKL
;
A
#
# COMPACT_ATOMS: atom_id res chain seq x y z
N VAL A 1 19.98 10.83 2.11
CA VAL A 1 20.22 11.82 1.04
C VAL A 1 18.93 12.55 0.72
N ARG A 2 18.99 13.85 0.43
CA ARG A 2 17.82 14.63 0.00
C ARG A 2 17.65 14.47 -1.52
N LEU A 3 16.44 14.10 -1.95
CA LEU A 3 16.10 13.90 -3.36
C LEU A 3 14.94 14.81 -3.75
N GLN A 4 15.00 15.36 -4.96
CA GLN A 4 13.86 16.08 -5.55
C GLN A 4 13.09 15.13 -6.47
N ILE A 5 11.77 15.06 -6.30
CA ILE A 5 10.86 14.21 -7.08
C ILE A 5 9.85 15.07 -7.86
N SER A 6 9.36 14.52 -8.97
CA SER A 6 8.35 15.14 -9.85
C SER A 6 7.02 14.38 -9.87
N TYR A 7 6.85 13.38 -9.02
CA TYR A 7 5.65 12.53 -8.91
C TYR A 7 5.05 12.61 -7.50
N ALA A 8 3.77 12.27 -7.37
CA ALA A 8 3.13 12.07 -6.07
C ALA A 8 3.48 10.68 -5.53
N ARG A 9 4.02 10.62 -4.31
CA ARG A 9 4.52 9.37 -3.73
C ARG A 9 3.40 8.34 -3.55
N PRO A 10 3.61 7.06 -3.88
CA PRO A 10 2.65 6.00 -3.51
C PRO A 10 2.48 5.93 -1.98
N VAL A 11 1.32 5.51 -1.50
CA VAL A 11 1.01 5.36 -0.08
C VAL A 11 0.72 3.90 0.22
N ILE A 12 1.38 3.35 1.24
CA ILE A 12 1.13 2.00 1.75
C ILE A 12 0.74 2.13 3.21
N ILE A 13 -0.47 1.69 3.55
CA ILE A 13 -0.94 1.61 4.94
C ILE A 13 -0.89 0.16 5.38
N LEU A 14 -0.19 -0.10 6.49
CA LEU A 14 0.02 -1.42 7.07
C LEU A 14 -0.60 -1.48 8.46
N GLY A 15 -1.03 -2.68 8.87
CA GLY A 15 -1.66 -2.91 10.17
C GLY A 15 -3.17 -3.11 10.08
N PRO A 16 -3.87 -3.18 11.23
CA PRO A 16 -5.32 -3.33 11.28
C PRO A 16 -6.04 -2.17 10.56
N LEU A 17 -7.29 -2.35 10.17
CA LEU A 17 -8.14 -1.29 9.58
C LEU A 17 -7.59 -0.61 8.31
N LYS A 18 -6.46 -1.08 7.74
CA LYS A 18 -5.86 -0.49 6.53
C LYS A 18 -6.85 -0.36 5.38
N ASP A 19 -7.73 -1.35 5.20
CA ASP A 19 -8.71 -1.39 4.09
C ASP A 19 -9.69 -0.22 4.24
N LYS A 20 -10.21 -0.01 5.45
CA LYS A 20 -11.09 1.12 5.74
C LYS A 20 -10.38 2.46 5.55
N ILE A 21 -9.12 2.59 6.00
CA ILE A 21 -8.34 3.83 5.81
C ILE A 21 -8.11 4.11 4.32
N ASN A 22 -7.77 3.07 3.55
CA ASN A 22 -7.60 3.18 2.10
C ASN A 22 -8.88 3.64 1.41
N ASP A 23 -10.02 3.03 1.72
CA ASP A 23 -11.32 3.36 1.15
C ASP A 23 -11.75 4.80 1.52
N ASP A 24 -11.57 5.19 2.78
CA ASP A 24 -11.91 6.54 3.25
C ASP A 24 -11.02 7.60 2.56
N LEU A 25 -9.71 7.37 2.39
CA LEU A 25 -8.83 8.30 1.65
C LEU A 25 -9.26 8.51 0.19
N ILE A 26 -9.61 7.43 -0.51
CA ILE A 26 -10.01 7.49 -1.93
C ILE A 26 -11.37 8.15 -2.08
N SER A 27 -12.31 7.82 -1.20
CA SER A 27 -13.68 8.34 -1.27
C SER A 27 -13.78 9.80 -0.82
N GLU A 28 -13.02 10.22 0.19
CA GLU A 28 -13.05 11.58 0.71
C GLU A 28 -12.23 12.57 -0.15
N TYR A 29 -11.13 12.12 -0.76
CA TYR A 29 -10.24 12.98 -1.57
C TYR A 29 -9.86 12.34 -2.93
N PRO A 30 -10.84 12.09 -3.83
CA PRO A 30 -10.62 11.42 -5.12
C PRO A 30 -9.72 12.22 -6.07
N GLU A 31 -9.56 13.53 -5.86
CA GLU A 31 -8.63 14.39 -6.58
C GLU A 31 -7.16 14.19 -6.15
N ARG A 32 -6.93 13.67 -4.93
CA ARG A 32 -5.59 13.45 -4.36
C ARG A 32 -5.17 11.99 -4.38
N PHE A 33 -6.10 11.06 -4.24
CA PHE A 33 -5.82 9.63 -4.12
C PHE A 33 -6.49 8.82 -5.22
N SER A 34 -5.84 7.72 -5.61
CA SER A 34 -6.42 6.73 -6.51
C SER A 34 -5.75 5.38 -6.28
N SER A 35 -6.48 4.30 -6.50
CA SER A 35 -5.86 2.98 -6.72
C SER A 35 -5.28 2.90 -8.13
N CYS A 36 -4.27 2.05 -8.32
CA CYS A 36 -3.83 1.65 -9.65
C CYS A 36 -4.58 0.41 -10.12
N VAL A 37 -4.63 0.19 -11.44
CA VAL A 37 -5.26 -1.00 -12.03
C VAL A 37 -4.30 -2.20 -11.93
N PRO A 38 -4.65 -3.26 -11.21
CA PRO A 38 -3.82 -4.47 -11.11
C PRO A 38 -3.88 -5.31 -12.39
N HIS A 39 -3.00 -6.30 -12.52
CA HIS A 39 -3.00 -7.27 -13.62
C HIS A 39 -3.54 -8.61 -13.14
N THR A 40 -4.15 -9.38 -14.03
CA THR A 40 -4.51 -10.78 -13.76
C THR A 40 -4.48 -11.64 -15.01
N THR A 41 -4.16 -12.93 -14.85
CA THR A 41 -4.33 -13.94 -15.92
C THR A 41 -5.74 -14.54 -15.95
N ARG A 42 -6.60 -14.17 -15.00
CA ARG A 42 -7.99 -14.63 -14.98
C ARG A 42 -8.71 -14.12 -16.21
N GLU A 43 -9.62 -14.91 -16.77
CA GLU A 43 -10.50 -14.43 -17.83
C GLU A 43 -11.41 -13.29 -17.34
N ILE A 44 -11.61 -12.30 -18.22
CA ILE A 44 -12.51 -11.17 -18.01
C ILE A 44 -13.96 -11.65 -17.88
N ARG A 45 -14.70 -11.10 -16.92
CA ARG A 45 -16.14 -11.35 -16.76
C ARG A 45 -16.97 -10.37 -17.60
N PRO A 46 -18.24 -10.69 -17.91
CA PRO A 46 -19.09 -9.83 -18.74
C PRO A 46 -19.30 -8.40 -18.21
N ASP A 47 -19.19 -8.18 -16.90
CA ASP A 47 -19.36 -6.89 -16.22
C ASP A 47 -18.03 -6.13 -15.99
N GLU A 48 -16.91 -6.75 -16.34
CA GLU A 48 -15.57 -6.18 -16.20
C GLU A 48 -15.09 -5.51 -17.50
N VAL A 49 -14.21 -4.53 -17.34
CA VAL A 49 -13.61 -3.74 -18.43
C VAL A 49 -12.09 -3.78 -18.28
N ASP A 50 -11.42 -4.21 -19.35
CA ASP A 50 -9.95 -4.23 -19.42
C ASP A 50 -9.37 -2.81 -19.30
N GLY A 51 -8.35 -2.67 -18.45
CA GLY A 51 -7.74 -1.39 -18.10
C GLY A 51 -8.55 -0.53 -17.11
N ARG A 52 -9.70 -1.02 -16.62
CA ARG A 52 -10.45 -0.40 -15.51
C ARG A 52 -10.40 -1.28 -14.27
N ASP A 53 -10.88 -2.52 -14.38
CA ASP A 53 -10.96 -3.44 -13.23
C ASP A 53 -9.64 -4.19 -13.06
N TYR A 54 -9.12 -4.72 -14.17
CA TYR A 54 -7.79 -5.31 -14.27
C TYR A 54 -7.21 -5.04 -15.66
N HIS A 55 -5.89 -5.16 -15.78
CA HIS A 55 -5.23 -5.51 -17.02
C HIS A 55 -5.27 -7.02 -17.20
N PHE A 56 -6.10 -7.51 -18.12
CA PHE A 56 -6.31 -8.94 -18.35
C PHE A 56 -5.21 -9.50 -19.26
N VAL A 57 -4.25 -10.20 -18.66
CA VAL A 57 -3.08 -10.77 -19.33
C VAL A 57 -3.44 -12.13 -19.93
N LYS A 58 -3.33 -12.25 -21.25
CA LYS A 58 -3.75 -13.46 -21.99
C LYS A 58 -2.83 -14.67 -21.78
N SER A 59 -1.52 -14.46 -21.64
CA SER A 59 -0.55 -15.55 -21.44
C SER A 59 -0.05 -15.53 -20.01
N ARG A 60 -0.29 -16.64 -19.31
CA ARG A 60 0.25 -16.85 -17.97
C ARG A 60 1.76 -16.90 -17.98
N GLU A 61 2.34 -17.54 -19.00
CA GLU A 61 3.78 -17.66 -19.19
C GLU A 61 4.44 -16.28 -19.34
N GLN A 62 3.80 -15.35 -20.07
CA GLN A 62 4.26 -13.98 -20.16
C GLN A 62 4.21 -13.26 -18.80
N MET A 63 3.11 -13.40 -18.05
CA MET A 63 3.02 -12.78 -16.72
C MET A 63 4.04 -13.36 -15.74
N ASP A 64 4.30 -14.66 -15.79
CA ASP A 64 5.37 -15.30 -15.00
C ASP A 64 6.76 -14.74 -15.37
N LEU A 65 7.04 -14.54 -16.66
CA LEU A 65 8.27 -13.91 -17.13
C LEU A 65 8.39 -12.46 -16.64
N ASP A 66 7.29 -11.69 -16.68
CA ASP A 66 7.26 -10.30 -16.21
C ASP A 66 7.46 -10.20 -14.69
N ILE A 67 6.95 -11.17 -13.92
CA ILE A 67 7.22 -11.31 -12.48
C ILE A 67 8.71 -11.59 -12.24
N GLN A 68 9.30 -12.53 -13.00
CA GLN A 68 10.73 -12.85 -12.92
C GLN A 68 11.62 -11.64 -13.28
N ASN A 69 11.19 -10.84 -14.26
CA ASN A 69 11.85 -9.60 -14.67
C ASN A 69 11.59 -8.41 -13.73
N HIS A 70 10.97 -8.64 -12.58
CA HIS A 70 10.73 -7.63 -11.54
C HIS A 70 9.87 -6.44 -12.02
N LEU A 71 8.94 -6.68 -12.94
CA LEU A 71 7.99 -5.66 -13.41
C LEU A 71 6.83 -5.44 -12.43
N PHE A 72 6.70 -6.31 -11.43
CA PHE A 72 5.68 -6.26 -10.37
C PHE A 72 6.29 -5.91 -9.02
N ILE A 73 5.63 -5.02 -8.27
CA ILE A 73 5.99 -4.71 -6.89
C ILE A 73 5.49 -5.78 -5.92
N GLU A 74 4.39 -6.44 -6.30
CA GLU A 74 3.81 -7.58 -5.62
C GLU A 74 3.03 -8.41 -6.63
N ALA A 75 3.13 -9.73 -6.51
CA ALA A 75 2.37 -10.68 -7.30
C ALA A 75 2.07 -11.93 -6.47
N GLY A 76 0.95 -12.58 -6.76
CA GLY A 76 0.49 -13.77 -6.07
C GLY A 76 -0.46 -14.60 -6.92
N GLN A 77 -0.79 -15.79 -6.43
CA GLN A 77 -1.72 -16.69 -7.08
C GLN A 77 -2.99 -16.84 -6.25
N PHE A 78 -4.15 -16.75 -6.90
CA PHE A 78 -5.45 -16.98 -6.28
C PHE A 78 -6.37 -17.73 -7.24
N ASN A 79 -6.98 -18.83 -6.76
CA ASN A 79 -7.84 -19.71 -7.56
C ASN A 79 -7.23 -20.08 -8.92
N GLY A 80 -5.95 -20.47 -8.92
CA GLY A 80 -5.23 -20.88 -10.13
C GLY A 80 -4.70 -19.73 -11.01
N ASN A 81 -5.18 -18.50 -10.82
CA ASN A 81 -4.82 -17.33 -11.63
C ASN A 81 -3.77 -16.47 -10.94
N LEU A 82 -2.91 -15.83 -11.73
CA LEU A 82 -1.96 -14.85 -11.23
C LEU A 82 -2.64 -13.49 -11.09
N TYR A 83 -2.20 -12.74 -10.09
CA TYR A 83 -2.56 -11.35 -9.83
C TYR A 83 -1.30 -10.58 -9.49
N GLY A 84 -1.22 -9.31 -9.88
CA GLY A 84 -0.07 -8.49 -9.52
C GLY A 84 -0.28 -7.00 -9.72
N THR A 85 0.45 -6.23 -8.92
CA THR A 85 0.52 -4.77 -9.01
C THR A 85 1.81 -4.40 -9.73
N SER A 86 1.69 -3.88 -10.97
CA SER A 86 2.87 -3.57 -11.78
C SER A 86 3.48 -2.23 -11.39
N VAL A 87 4.81 -2.11 -11.53
CA VAL A 87 5.52 -0.83 -11.35
C VAL A 87 4.96 0.26 -12.27
N SER A 88 4.62 -0.10 -13.51
CA SER A 88 4.05 0.83 -14.49
C SER A 88 2.70 1.39 -14.05
N SER A 89 1.81 0.56 -13.49
CA SER A 89 0.48 0.99 -13.03
C SER A 89 0.59 1.96 -11.86
N VAL A 90 1.50 1.71 -10.92
CA VAL A 90 1.78 2.63 -9.82
C VAL A 90 2.35 3.95 -10.33
N ARG A 91 3.32 3.87 -11.26
CA ARG A 91 3.96 5.06 -11.85
C ARG A 91 2.94 5.94 -12.57
N HIS A 92 2.02 5.34 -13.33
CA HIS A 92 0.99 6.06 -14.05
C HIS A 92 0.14 6.95 -13.12
N VAL A 93 -0.32 6.40 -11.99
CA VAL A 93 -1.06 7.18 -10.99
C VAL A 93 -0.18 8.27 -10.36
N ALA A 94 1.05 7.92 -9.98
CA ALA A 94 1.97 8.85 -9.35
C ALA A 94 2.31 10.06 -10.23
N GLU A 95 2.50 9.84 -11.53
CA GLU A 95 2.82 10.88 -12.53
C GLU A 95 1.59 11.71 -12.93
N SER A 96 0.37 11.21 -12.71
CA SER A 96 -0.86 11.99 -12.85
C SER A 96 -1.05 13.05 -11.73
N GLY A 97 -0.15 13.08 -10.74
CA GLY A 97 -0.19 14.00 -9.60
C GLY A 97 -0.98 13.47 -8.41
N LYS A 98 -1.43 12.21 -8.43
CA LYS A 98 -2.17 11.57 -7.34
C LYS A 98 -1.31 10.58 -6.57
N HIS A 99 -1.55 10.50 -5.27
CA HIS A 99 -1.00 9.45 -4.42
C HIS A 99 -1.66 8.11 -4.77
N CYS A 100 -0.87 7.16 -5.25
CA CYS A 100 -1.34 5.80 -5.50
C CYS A 100 -1.52 5.07 -4.16
N ILE A 101 -2.76 4.77 -3.76
CA ILE A 101 -3.05 3.92 -2.60
C ILE A 101 -2.79 2.46 -3.01
N LEU A 102 -1.95 1.77 -2.25
CA LEU A 102 -1.54 0.40 -2.54
C LEU A 102 -1.97 -0.55 -1.44
N ASP A 103 -2.79 -1.53 -1.81
CA ASP A 103 -3.10 -2.68 -0.98
C ASP A 103 -2.07 -3.79 -1.23
N VAL A 104 -0.92 -3.69 -0.56
CA VAL A 104 0.23 -4.60 -0.71
C VAL A 104 0.89 -4.88 0.64
N SER A 105 1.71 -5.93 0.72
CA SER A 105 2.52 -6.21 1.91
C SER A 105 3.73 -5.26 2.05
N GLY A 106 4.39 -5.29 3.21
CA GLY A 106 5.62 -4.52 3.46
C GLY A 106 6.76 -4.83 2.47
N ASN A 107 6.75 -6.01 1.83
CA ASN A 107 7.74 -6.39 0.81
C ASN A 107 7.76 -5.43 -0.40
N ALA A 108 6.61 -4.83 -0.72
CA ALA A 108 6.50 -3.90 -1.83
C ALA A 108 7.27 -2.59 -1.61
N ILE A 109 7.57 -2.21 -0.35
CA ILE A 109 8.28 -0.96 -0.02
C ILE A 109 9.67 -0.96 -0.68
N LYS A 110 10.44 -2.03 -0.49
CA LYS A 110 11.77 -2.19 -1.11
C LYS A 110 11.69 -2.28 -2.64
N ARG A 111 10.68 -2.98 -3.17
CA ARG A 111 10.48 -3.12 -4.62
C ARG A 111 10.22 -1.77 -5.29
N LEU A 112 9.37 -0.94 -4.69
CA LEU A 112 9.10 0.42 -5.15
C LEU A 112 10.36 1.30 -5.09
N GLN A 113 11.12 1.22 -4.00
CA GLN A 113 12.37 1.97 -3.86
C GLN A 113 13.38 1.60 -4.96
N VAL A 114 13.53 0.31 -5.28
CA VAL A 114 14.40 -0.17 -6.38
C VAL A 114 13.90 0.35 -7.73
N ALA A 115 12.58 0.47 -7.91
CA ALA A 115 11.95 1.02 -9.11
C ALA A 115 11.97 2.57 -9.19
N GLY A 116 12.63 3.25 -8.25
CA GLY A 116 12.73 4.71 -8.20
C GLY A 116 11.47 5.43 -7.69
N LEU A 117 10.50 4.68 -7.14
CA LEU A 117 9.28 5.21 -6.55
C LEU A 117 9.36 5.10 -5.03
N HIS A 118 9.54 6.22 -4.34
CA HIS A 118 9.64 6.23 -2.88
C HIS A 118 8.26 6.37 -2.26
N SER A 119 7.72 5.28 -1.68
CA SER A 119 6.42 5.29 -1.01
C SER A 119 6.44 6.00 0.33
N ILE A 120 5.28 6.46 0.79
CA ILE A 120 4.99 6.84 2.17
C ILE A 120 4.40 5.59 2.83
N ALA A 121 5.22 4.87 3.59
CA ALA A 121 4.81 3.65 4.29
C ALA A 121 4.39 3.97 5.73
N ILE A 122 3.11 3.83 6.04
CA ILE A 122 2.53 4.18 7.34
C ILE A 122 2.06 2.90 8.02
N PHE A 123 2.57 2.64 9.22
CA PHE A 123 2.14 1.50 10.00
C PHE A 123 1.21 1.94 11.13
N PHE A 124 -0.02 1.44 11.15
CA PHE A 124 -0.91 1.57 12.29
C PHE A 124 -0.59 0.51 13.34
N LYS A 125 -0.08 0.97 14.48
CA LYS A 125 0.23 0.14 15.64
C LYS A 125 -0.89 0.26 16.69
N PRO A 126 -1.77 -0.75 16.82
CA PRO A 126 -2.79 -0.73 17.87
C PRO A 126 -2.12 -0.71 19.25
N LYS A 127 -2.66 0.10 20.18
CA LYS A 127 -2.14 0.18 21.57
C LYS A 127 -2.41 -1.10 22.36
N SER A 128 -3.56 -1.71 22.14
CA SER A 128 -3.98 -2.97 22.75
C SER A 128 -5.09 -3.65 21.95
N VAL A 129 -5.51 -4.84 22.36
CA VAL A 129 -6.67 -5.55 21.78
C VAL A 129 -7.95 -4.75 22.02
N GLU A 130 -8.11 -4.20 23.22
CA GLU A 130 -9.26 -3.40 23.64
C GLU A 130 -9.36 -2.11 22.81
N ALA A 131 -8.24 -1.40 22.61
CA ALA A 131 -8.21 -0.20 21.78
C ALA A 131 -8.64 -0.49 20.33
N LEU A 132 -8.21 -1.63 19.77
CA LEU A 132 -8.62 -2.03 18.42
C LEU A 132 -10.12 -2.38 18.36
N MET A 133 -10.66 -3.02 19.39
CA MET A 133 -12.10 -3.32 19.48
C MET A 133 -12.96 -2.06 19.63
N GLU A 134 -12.49 -1.04 20.36
CA GLU A 134 -13.21 0.24 20.45
C GLU A 134 -13.31 0.94 19.09
N MET A 135 -12.27 0.86 18.26
CA MET A 135 -12.29 1.37 16.88
C MET A 135 -13.18 0.54 15.94
N CYS A 136 -13.40 -0.74 16.25
CA CYS A 136 -14.21 -1.65 15.44
C CYS A 136 -15.11 -2.50 16.33
N LYS A 137 -16.22 -1.92 16.79
CA LYS A 137 -17.15 -2.54 17.76
C LYS A 137 -17.74 -3.89 17.34
N ARG A 138 -17.66 -4.25 16.04
CA ARG A 138 -18.13 -5.54 15.51
C ARG A 138 -17.06 -6.62 15.55
N MET A 139 -15.80 -6.26 15.83
CA MET A 139 -14.68 -7.19 15.89
C MET A 139 -14.72 -7.98 17.20
N SER A 140 -14.66 -9.30 17.11
CA SER A 140 -14.53 -10.14 18.30
C SER A 140 -13.14 -9.99 18.92
N GLU A 141 -13.01 -10.28 20.22
CA GLU A 141 -11.72 -10.24 20.91
C GLU A 141 -10.69 -11.19 20.28
N ALA A 142 -11.14 -12.37 19.82
CA ALA A 142 -10.28 -13.34 19.15
C ALA A 142 -9.73 -12.82 17.81
N GLU A 143 -10.56 -12.12 17.02
CA GLU A 143 -10.13 -11.47 15.79
C GLU A 143 -9.17 -10.31 16.09
N ALA A 144 -9.51 -9.46 17.06
CA ALA A 144 -8.67 -8.33 17.47
C ALA A 144 -7.29 -8.79 17.94
N ARG A 145 -7.22 -9.85 18.76
CA ARG A 145 -5.97 -10.48 19.20
C ARG A 145 -5.12 -10.94 18.01
N LYS A 146 -5.73 -11.62 17.02
CA LYS A 146 -5.05 -12.04 15.80
C LYS A 146 -4.51 -10.86 14.99
N HIS A 147 -5.24 -9.75 14.93
CA HIS A 147 -4.79 -8.52 14.27
C HIS A 147 -3.60 -7.88 15.00
N VAL A 148 -3.63 -7.80 16.34
CA VAL A 148 -2.51 -7.28 17.15
C VAL A 148 -1.27 -8.15 16.99
N GLU A 149 -1.40 -9.47 17.04
CA GLU A 149 -0.28 -10.40 16.83
C GLU A 149 0.32 -10.28 15.43
N ARG A 150 -0.51 -10.12 14.40
CA ARG A 150 -0.05 -9.87 13.03
C ARG A 150 0.65 -8.51 12.92
N ALA A 151 0.12 -7.48 13.56
CA ALA A 151 0.73 -6.15 13.59
C ALA A 151 2.14 -6.21 14.22
N ALA A 152 2.31 -6.93 15.33
CA ALA A 152 3.62 -7.12 15.96
C ALA A 152 4.65 -7.79 15.01
N LYS A 153 4.22 -8.79 14.23
CA LYS A 153 5.09 -9.43 13.21
C LYS A 153 5.46 -8.48 12.09
N ILE A 154 4.50 -7.69 11.58
CA ILE A 154 4.73 -6.67 10.56
C ILE A 154 5.73 -5.62 11.06
N GLU A 155 5.57 -5.15 12.30
CA GLU A 155 6.50 -4.20 12.92
C GLU A 155 7.90 -4.78 13.06
N GLN A 156 8.02 -6.04 13.51
CA GLN A 156 9.30 -6.72 13.64
C GLN A 156 10.01 -6.89 12.29
N GLU A 157 9.28 -7.20 11.22
CA GLU A 157 9.85 -7.52 9.90
C GLU A 157 10.14 -6.27 9.06
N PHE A 158 9.33 -5.23 9.16
CA PHE A 158 9.38 -4.06 8.27
C PHE A 158 9.56 -2.72 9.00
N GLY A 159 9.76 -2.72 10.32
CA GLY A 159 9.84 -1.50 11.13
C GLY A 159 10.88 -0.48 10.65
N ASP A 160 11.99 -0.95 10.05
CA ASP A 160 13.06 -0.12 9.48
C ASP A 160 12.67 0.58 8.16
N GLN A 161 11.59 0.13 7.52
CA GLN A 161 11.13 0.60 6.22
C GLN A 161 9.95 1.57 6.34
N PHE A 162 9.36 1.72 7.53
CA PHE A 162 8.24 2.63 7.71
C PHE A 162 8.68 4.09 7.63
N THR A 163 7.90 4.90 6.92
CA THR A 163 8.02 6.36 6.97
C THR A 163 7.52 6.91 8.31
N GLY A 164 6.51 6.25 8.90
CA GLY A 164 6.03 6.61 10.23
C GLY A 164 5.13 5.53 10.82
N ILE A 165 5.04 5.54 12.15
CA ILE A 165 4.12 4.70 12.93
C ILE A 165 3.05 5.63 13.49
N VAL A 166 1.79 5.25 13.31
CA VAL A 166 0.63 5.95 13.88
C VAL A 166 -0.01 5.08 14.96
N GLN A 167 -0.46 5.75 16.03
CA GLN A 167 -1.25 5.17 17.11
C GLN A 167 -2.40 6.13 17.41
N GLY A 168 -3.43 5.63 18.06
CA GLY A 168 -4.57 6.44 18.50
C GLY A 168 -5.49 5.61 19.37
N ASP A 169 -6.45 6.27 20.01
CA ASP A 169 -7.51 5.65 20.82
C ASP A 169 -8.83 5.52 20.04
N THR A 170 -9.01 6.32 18.99
CA THR A 170 -10.18 6.30 18.11
C THR A 170 -9.78 6.12 16.65
N TYR A 171 -10.73 5.69 15.80
CA TYR A 171 -10.48 5.56 14.37
C TYR A 171 -10.18 6.94 13.75
N GLU A 172 -10.93 7.95 14.18
CA GLU A 172 -10.81 9.34 13.71
C GLU A 172 -9.41 9.90 13.99
N GLU A 173 -8.88 9.68 15.21
CA GLU A 173 -7.51 10.09 15.55
C GLU A 173 -6.47 9.38 14.68
N VAL A 174 -6.61 8.07 14.47
CA VAL A 174 -5.70 7.30 13.61
C VAL A 174 -5.77 7.82 12.17
N TYR A 175 -6.98 8.06 11.65
CA TYR A 175 -7.20 8.56 10.30
C TYR A 175 -6.62 9.96 10.08
N ASP A 176 -6.81 10.87 11.05
CA ASP A 176 -6.22 12.21 11.01
C ASP A 176 -4.68 12.17 11.09
N ASN A 177 -4.13 11.28 11.92
CA ASN A 177 -2.69 11.07 12.00
C ASN A 177 -2.11 10.48 10.69
N VAL A 178 -2.83 9.59 10.01
CA VAL A 178 -2.47 9.10 8.67
C VAL A 178 -2.44 10.25 7.67
N LYS A 179 -3.50 11.07 7.60
CA LYS A 179 -3.56 12.23 6.69
C LYS A 179 -2.42 13.21 6.94
N ALA A 180 -2.14 13.53 8.21
CA ALA A 180 -1.04 14.41 8.59
C ALA A 180 0.33 13.83 8.20
N MET A 181 0.52 12.52 8.35
CA MET A 181 1.75 11.82 7.94
C MET A 181 1.94 11.85 6.43
N ILE A 182 0.88 11.66 5.65
CA ILE A 182 0.91 11.79 4.19
C ILE A 182 1.30 13.22 3.82
N GLU A 183 0.56 14.22 4.30
CA GLU A 183 0.79 15.64 4.00
C GLU A 183 2.24 16.08 4.28
N LYS A 184 2.76 15.72 5.45
CA LYS A 184 4.15 15.99 5.85
C LYS A 184 5.19 15.41 4.87
N ASN A 185 4.85 14.29 4.22
CA ASN A 185 5.76 13.52 3.37
C ASN A 185 5.47 13.64 1.86
N SER A 186 4.46 14.43 1.47
CA SER A 186 4.07 14.67 0.07
C SER A 186 4.89 15.74 -0.66
N GLY A 187 5.79 16.44 0.06
CA GLY A 187 6.63 17.49 -0.52
C GLY A 187 7.54 16.99 -1.65
N ARG A 188 7.89 17.89 -2.58
CA ARG A 188 8.80 17.60 -3.70
C ARG A 188 10.23 17.24 -3.29
N HIS A 189 10.60 17.54 -2.05
CA HIS A 189 11.91 17.20 -1.50
C HIS A 189 11.73 16.15 -0.41
N ILE A 190 12.32 14.98 -0.63
CA ILE A 190 12.17 13.84 0.27
C ILE A 190 13.53 13.41 0.82
N TRP A 191 13.48 12.76 1.98
CA TRP A 191 14.63 12.10 2.57
C TRP A 191 14.57 10.62 2.22
N VAL A 192 15.65 10.10 1.65
CA VAL A 192 15.82 8.67 1.37
C VAL A 192 17.08 8.15 2.03
N SER A 193 17.12 6.85 2.33
CA SER A 193 18.30 6.20 2.89
C SER A 193 19.53 6.42 2.00
N SER A 194 20.68 6.75 2.62
CA SER A 194 21.94 6.82 1.89
C SER A 194 22.43 5.42 1.51
N LYS A 195 23.05 5.30 0.34
CA LYS A 195 23.78 4.08 -0.05
C LYS A 195 25.19 4.03 0.56
N GLU A 196 25.66 5.13 1.11
CA GLU A 196 26.96 5.22 1.79
C GLU A 196 26.84 4.62 3.19
N LYS A 197 27.72 3.67 3.50
CA LYS A 197 27.88 3.17 4.87
C LYS A 197 28.63 4.22 5.68
N LEU A 198 28.13 4.50 6.89
CA LEU A 198 28.82 5.31 7.91
C LEU A 198 30.14 4.66 8.34
#